data_AF-A0A353DDM3-F1
#
_entry.id   AF-A0A353DDM3-F1
#
_cell.length_a   1.000
_cell.length_b   1.000
_cell.length_c   1.000
_cell.angle_alpha   90.00
_cell.angle_beta   90.00
_cell.angle_gamma   90.00
#
_symmetry.space_group_name_H-M   'P 1'
#
loop_
_entity.id
_entity.type
_entity.pdbx_description
1 polymer ?
#
loop_
_entity_poly.entity_id
_entity_poly.type
_entity_poly.pdbx_seq_one_letter_code
_entity_poly.pdbx_strand_id
1 'polypeptide(L)'
;MKPALAPSMLAFLMVMQMALAADPSAAIASDNPNLHIRAGLPNLKQRLEVDKECRVAFLGGSITQNTGGHTKMVPAWLKEKYPKVKFSLINVGLGSTCSTSGAFRVESHIFGKEDVDLLIVEFAVNDDQDASHPARECLRGMEGIIRQVHANHPKCDVVMVQYVNPGMLAKLQKGEVPTSIAAHEKVAKHHGVISVNVAAEVAAAANAKRYTWKDYGGTHPGQFGYRVASNMIIAAIETGLAKKDNKPRKLQAPLDAGSYDQGGFVALKEAKLSDKGWRLGRVGRELLPLGGIRGQYESYQLLRGDKPG
;
A
#
# COMPACT_ATOMS: atom_id res chain seq x y z
N MET A 1 39.78 -43.42 -41.09
CA MET A 1 38.49 -43.61 -40.39
C MET A 1 38.67 -43.33 -38.91
N LYS A 2 38.06 -42.25 -38.41
CA LYS A 2 37.64 -42.08 -37.00
C LYS A 2 36.34 -41.26 -37.04
N PRO A 3 35.27 -41.65 -36.34
CA PRO A 3 33.99 -40.96 -36.39
C PRO A 3 34.05 -39.69 -35.53
N ALA A 4 33.38 -38.64 -35.99
CA ALA A 4 33.12 -37.45 -35.19
C ALA A 4 32.09 -37.81 -34.10
N LEU A 5 32.50 -37.74 -32.83
CA LEU A 5 31.56 -37.71 -31.71
C LEU A 5 30.86 -36.36 -31.71
N ALA A 6 29.54 -36.37 -31.91
CA ALA A 6 28.68 -35.24 -31.60
C ALA A 6 28.69 -34.98 -30.08
N PRO A 7 29.07 -33.78 -29.61
CA PRO A 7 28.83 -33.40 -28.23
C PRO A 7 27.35 -33.00 -28.08
N SER A 8 26.58 -33.98 -27.64
CA SER A 8 25.52 -33.85 -26.63
C SER A 8 24.51 -32.69 -26.76
N MET A 9 23.36 -32.99 -27.37
CA MET A 9 22.07 -32.32 -27.04
C MET A 9 21.75 -32.36 -25.54
N LEU A 10 22.40 -33.23 -24.75
CA LEU A 10 22.24 -33.32 -23.30
C LEU A 10 22.84 -32.14 -22.53
N ALA A 11 23.93 -31.54 -23.01
CA ALA A 11 24.54 -30.38 -22.34
C ALA A 11 23.69 -29.11 -22.52
N PHE A 12 22.96 -29.01 -23.63
CA PHE A 12 22.07 -27.87 -23.89
C PHE A 12 20.78 -27.93 -23.05
N LEU A 13 20.27 -29.13 -22.75
CA LEU A 13 19.11 -29.29 -21.86
C LEU A 13 19.44 -28.99 -20.39
N MET A 14 20.66 -29.29 -19.94
CA MET A 14 21.07 -29.07 -18.54
C MET A 14 21.39 -27.59 -18.25
N VAL A 15 21.90 -26.84 -19.24
CA VAL A 15 22.11 -25.39 -19.12
C VAL A 15 20.77 -24.64 -19.16
N MET A 16 19.75 -25.16 -19.85
CA MET A 16 18.39 -24.61 -19.79
C MET A 16 17.67 -24.88 -18.47
N GLN A 17 18.02 -25.94 -17.75
CA GLN A 17 17.49 -26.22 -16.40
C GLN A 17 18.20 -25.43 -15.30
N MET A 18 19.45 -25.00 -15.50
CA MET A 18 20.17 -24.14 -14.53
C MET A 18 19.94 -22.63 -14.75
N ALA A 19 19.39 -22.21 -15.90
CA ALA A 19 18.95 -20.82 -16.12
C ALA A 19 17.55 -20.52 -15.53
N LEU A 20 16.83 -21.53 -15.05
CA LEU A 20 15.52 -21.39 -14.40
C LEU A 20 15.60 -21.20 -12.87
N ALA A 21 16.80 -21.22 -12.31
CA ALA A 21 17.02 -20.94 -10.89
C ALA A 21 17.57 -19.51 -10.74
N ALA A 22 16.68 -18.56 -10.43
CA ALA A 22 16.90 -17.16 -10.00
C ALA A 22 16.38 -16.05 -10.95
N ASP A 23 15.22 -16.23 -11.58
CA ASP A 23 14.51 -15.11 -12.22
C ASP A 23 13.36 -14.55 -11.34
N PRO A 24 13.43 -13.30 -10.87
CA PRO A 24 12.32 -12.57 -10.25
C PRO A 24 11.09 -12.39 -11.16
N SER A 25 11.20 -12.78 -12.44
CA SER A 25 10.16 -12.69 -13.47
C SER A 25 9.18 -13.86 -13.50
N ALA A 26 9.25 -14.82 -12.57
CA ALA A 26 8.13 -15.75 -12.40
C ALA A 26 6.87 -14.91 -12.18
N ALA A 27 6.02 -14.84 -13.22
CA ALA A 27 4.88 -13.95 -13.23
C ALA A 27 4.06 -14.24 -11.98
N ILE A 28 3.73 -13.20 -11.20
CA ILE A 28 2.72 -13.38 -10.15
C ILE A 28 1.44 -13.72 -10.90
N ALA A 29 1.04 -14.99 -10.79
CA ALA A 29 -0.14 -15.48 -11.47
C ALA A 29 -1.39 -14.75 -10.95
N SER A 30 -2.36 -14.54 -11.82
CA SER A 30 -3.62 -13.88 -11.47
C SER A 30 -4.46 -14.69 -10.47
N ASP A 31 -4.19 -15.98 -10.35
CA ASP A 31 -4.79 -16.90 -9.37
C ASP A 31 -3.97 -17.04 -8.08
N ASN A 32 -2.94 -16.20 -7.87
CA ASN A 32 -2.17 -16.21 -6.64
C ASN A 32 -3.13 -16.02 -5.44
N PRO A 33 -3.11 -16.94 -4.45
CA PRO A 33 -4.09 -16.97 -3.37
C PRO A 33 -4.01 -15.75 -2.45
N ASN A 34 -2.94 -14.96 -2.54
CA ASN A 34 -2.73 -13.73 -1.77
C ASN A 34 -3.29 -12.48 -2.49
N LEU A 35 -3.99 -12.66 -3.63
CA LEU A 35 -4.73 -11.63 -4.34
C LEU A 35 -6.23 -11.80 -4.10
N HIS A 36 -6.82 -10.92 -3.27
CA HIS A 36 -8.22 -11.02 -2.90
C HIS A 36 -9.07 -10.05 -3.74
N ILE A 37 -9.52 -10.51 -4.92
CA ILE A 37 -10.30 -9.71 -5.88
C ILE A 37 -11.79 -9.71 -5.54
N ARG A 38 -12.15 -8.95 -4.50
CA ARG A 38 -13.52 -8.90 -3.96
C ARG A 38 -14.50 -8.23 -4.92
N ALA A 39 -14.16 -7.04 -5.40
CA ALA A 39 -14.90 -6.30 -6.42
C ALA A 39 -14.02 -6.01 -7.65
N GLY A 40 -14.63 -5.58 -8.75
CA GLY A 40 -13.91 -5.08 -9.91
C GLY A 40 -13.35 -3.67 -9.68
N LEU A 41 -12.68 -3.14 -10.71
CA LEU A 41 -12.24 -1.74 -10.79
C LEU A 41 -12.98 -1.00 -11.93
N PRO A 42 -14.32 -0.88 -11.88
CA PRO A 42 -15.11 -0.39 -13.00
C PRO A 42 -14.85 1.09 -13.31
N ASN A 43 -14.58 1.93 -12.31
CA ASN A 43 -14.33 3.35 -12.54
C ASN A 43 -12.97 3.55 -13.21
N LEU A 44 -11.94 2.85 -12.72
CA LEU A 44 -10.63 2.85 -13.35
C LEU A 44 -10.72 2.30 -14.78
N LYS A 45 -11.44 1.20 -14.99
CA LYS A 45 -11.64 0.61 -16.32
C LYS A 45 -12.25 1.63 -17.28
N GLN A 46 -13.35 2.27 -16.89
CA GLN A 46 -13.98 3.31 -17.69
C GLN A 46 -13.01 4.45 -17.98
N ARG A 47 -12.21 4.88 -17.00
CA ARG A 47 -11.22 5.95 -17.19
C ARG A 47 -10.17 5.59 -18.22
N LEU A 48 -9.67 4.35 -18.19
CA LEU A 48 -8.65 3.86 -19.11
C LEU A 48 -9.20 3.68 -20.53
N GLU A 49 -10.50 3.37 -20.70
CA GLU A 49 -11.15 3.18 -22.01
C GLU A 49 -11.48 4.48 -22.73
N VAL A 50 -11.68 5.60 -22.00
CA VAL A 50 -12.02 6.89 -22.62
C VAL A 50 -10.81 7.69 -23.11
N ASP A 51 -9.60 7.12 -23.08
CA ASP A 51 -8.33 7.72 -23.54
C ASP A 51 -8.11 9.17 -23.02
N LYS A 52 -8.43 9.42 -21.73
CA LYS A 52 -8.25 10.72 -21.05
C LYS A 52 -7.09 10.68 -20.04
N GLU A 53 -6.93 11.76 -19.29
CA GLU A 53 -6.02 11.80 -18.14
C GLU A 53 -6.53 10.89 -17.01
N CYS A 54 -5.66 10.01 -16.50
CA CYS A 54 -5.91 9.12 -15.36
C CYS A 54 -4.98 9.51 -14.19
N ARG A 55 -5.56 9.78 -13.02
CA ARG A 55 -4.83 10.15 -11.80
C ARG A 55 -4.72 8.96 -10.86
N VAL A 56 -3.48 8.61 -10.49
CA VAL A 56 -3.19 7.51 -9.56
C VAL A 56 -2.51 8.07 -8.32
N ALA A 57 -3.10 7.83 -7.15
CA ALA A 57 -2.55 8.23 -5.88
C ALA A 57 -2.03 7.03 -5.08
N PHE A 58 -0.96 7.26 -4.33
CA PHE A 58 -0.37 6.30 -3.42
C PHE A 58 -0.34 6.89 -2.02
N LEU A 59 -1.03 6.24 -1.07
CA LEU A 59 -1.11 6.65 0.32
C LEU A 59 -0.49 5.59 1.22
N GLY A 60 0.54 5.96 1.99
CA GLY A 60 1.14 5.01 2.90
C GLY A 60 2.23 5.58 3.79
N GLY A 61 3.01 4.68 4.36
CA GLY A 61 4.15 4.99 5.21
C GLY A 61 5.41 5.24 4.39
N SER A 62 6.56 4.88 4.97
CA SER A 62 7.88 5.02 4.33
C SER A 62 8.08 4.09 3.12
N ILE A 63 7.30 3.00 3.01
CA ILE A 63 7.39 2.09 1.86
C ILE A 63 6.80 2.78 0.63
N THR A 64 5.60 3.38 0.74
CA THR A 64 5.06 4.26 -0.31
C THR A 64 5.89 5.52 -0.54
N GLN A 65 6.53 6.09 0.49
CA GLN A 65 7.36 7.28 0.33
C GLN A 65 8.54 7.06 -0.64
N ASN A 66 9.01 5.81 -0.81
CA ASN A 66 10.11 5.49 -1.71
C ASN A 66 9.68 5.61 -3.18
N THR A 67 10.20 6.63 -3.86
CA THR A 67 9.89 6.91 -5.28
C THR A 67 10.50 5.91 -6.27
N GLY A 68 11.34 4.98 -5.83
CA GLY A 68 11.90 3.90 -6.63
C GLY A 68 11.11 2.59 -6.56
N GLY A 69 10.13 2.49 -5.66
CA GLY A 69 9.37 1.27 -5.38
C GLY A 69 8.12 1.08 -6.23
N HIS A 70 7.02 0.64 -5.60
CA HIS A 70 5.74 0.41 -6.29
C HIS A 70 5.17 1.69 -6.92
N THR A 71 5.47 2.86 -6.35
CA THR A 71 5.06 4.17 -6.89
C THR A 71 5.76 4.54 -8.20
N LYS A 72 6.80 3.79 -8.61
CA LYS A 72 7.44 3.91 -9.94
C LYS A 72 7.07 2.76 -10.85
N MET A 73 7.10 1.53 -10.31
CA MET A 73 6.91 0.33 -11.12
C MET A 73 5.46 0.16 -11.61
N VAL A 74 4.46 0.40 -10.75
CA VAL A 74 3.05 0.29 -11.16
C VAL A 74 2.69 1.36 -12.20
N PRO A 75 3.08 2.63 -12.05
CA PRO A 75 2.83 3.63 -13.10
C PRO A 75 3.57 3.39 -14.40
N ALA A 76 4.79 2.84 -14.36
CA ALA A 76 5.51 2.47 -15.56
C ALA A 76 4.75 1.41 -16.36
N TRP A 77 4.25 0.37 -15.68
CA TRP A 77 3.39 -0.64 -16.29
C TRP A 77 2.09 -0.05 -16.85
N LEU A 78 1.42 0.84 -16.11
CA LEU A 78 0.20 1.51 -16.60
C LEU A 78 0.45 2.29 -17.89
N LYS A 79 1.55 3.06 -17.96
CA LYS A 79 1.95 3.83 -19.15
C LYS A 79 2.28 2.94 -20.34
N GLU A 80 2.95 1.81 -20.10
CA GLU A 80 3.28 0.82 -21.13
C GLU A 80 2.01 0.15 -21.68
N LYS A 81 1.09 -0.25 -20.78
CA LYS A 81 -0.13 -0.96 -21.15
C LYS A 81 -1.19 -0.07 -21.80
N TYR A 82 -1.26 1.20 -21.39
CA TYR A 82 -2.24 2.18 -21.88
C TYR A 82 -1.54 3.43 -22.43
N PRO A 83 -0.80 3.33 -23.57
CA PRO A 83 0.06 4.40 -24.08
C PRO A 83 -0.71 5.65 -24.54
N LYS A 84 -2.02 5.55 -24.74
CA LYS A 84 -2.90 6.68 -25.09
C LYS A 84 -3.42 7.46 -23.89
N VAL A 85 -3.33 6.90 -22.69
CA VAL A 85 -3.80 7.52 -21.44
C VAL A 85 -2.69 8.39 -20.86
N LYS A 86 -3.00 9.65 -20.55
CA LYS A 86 -2.06 10.53 -19.84
C LYS A 86 -2.13 10.21 -18.34
N PHE A 87 -1.04 9.75 -17.74
CA PHE A 87 -1.02 9.44 -16.30
C PHE A 87 -0.43 10.59 -15.46
N SER A 88 -1.16 10.99 -14.42
CA SER A 88 -0.67 11.85 -13.34
C SER A 88 -0.54 11.04 -12.04
N LEU A 89 0.54 11.26 -11.29
CA LEU A 89 0.92 10.44 -10.15
C LEU A 89 1.05 11.30 -8.89
N ILE A 90 0.36 10.89 -7.83
CA ILE A 90 0.38 11.57 -6.54
C ILE A 90 0.98 10.61 -5.51
N ASN A 91 2.22 10.82 -5.11
CA ASN A 91 2.82 10.06 -4.01
C ASN A 91 2.68 10.85 -2.71
N VAL A 92 1.83 10.36 -1.80
CA VAL A 92 1.65 10.89 -0.45
C VAL A 92 2.07 9.87 0.61
N GLY A 93 3.17 9.18 0.37
CA GLY A 93 3.88 8.40 1.37
C GLY A 93 4.56 9.29 2.41
N LEU A 94 4.38 8.96 3.69
CA LEU A 94 4.96 9.71 4.80
C LEU A 94 5.47 8.73 5.87
N GLY A 95 6.80 8.60 5.99
CA GLY A 95 7.39 7.67 6.95
C GLY A 95 7.03 7.97 8.42
N SER A 96 6.97 6.92 9.24
CA SER A 96 6.60 7.00 10.67
C SER A 96 5.16 7.50 10.87
N THR A 97 4.23 7.07 10.02
CA THR A 97 2.78 7.34 10.11
C THR A 97 2.00 6.06 9.97
N CYS A 98 0.78 6.01 10.50
CA CYS A 98 -0.10 4.84 10.52
C CYS A 98 -1.45 5.12 9.86
N SER A 99 -2.32 4.11 9.77
CA SER A 99 -3.66 4.22 9.18
C SER A 99 -4.52 5.27 9.88
N THR A 100 -4.36 5.49 11.19
CA THR A 100 -5.01 6.59 11.92
C THR A 100 -4.66 7.93 11.31
N SER A 101 -3.36 8.26 11.21
CA SER A 101 -2.94 9.50 10.54
C SER A 101 -3.27 9.53 9.06
N GLY A 102 -3.32 8.37 8.39
CA GLY A 102 -3.78 8.21 7.01
C GLY A 102 -5.22 8.68 6.84
N ALA A 103 -6.13 8.25 7.70
CA ALA A 103 -7.54 8.66 7.70
C ALA A 103 -7.70 10.17 7.90
N PHE A 104 -6.86 10.80 8.73
CA PHE A 104 -6.96 12.24 9.01
C PHE A 104 -6.36 13.12 7.89
N ARG A 105 -5.49 12.54 7.05
CA ARG A 105 -4.77 13.29 6.02
C ARG A 105 -5.18 12.95 4.59
N VAL A 106 -5.97 11.88 4.37
CA VAL A 106 -6.34 11.43 3.03
C VAL A 106 -7.01 12.55 2.23
N GLU A 107 -7.93 13.29 2.85
CA GLU A 107 -8.62 14.41 2.22
C GLU A 107 -7.63 15.55 1.93
N SER A 108 -6.98 16.11 2.96
CA SER A 108 -6.12 17.29 2.81
C SER A 108 -4.85 17.04 1.97
N HIS A 109 -4.35 15.81 1.89
CA HIS A 109 -3.14 15.48 1.13
C HIS A 109 -3.44 15.06 -0.30
N ILE A 110 -4.63 14.52 -0.59
CA ILE A 110 -5.02 14.01 -1.92
C ILE A 110 -6.23 14.78 -2.46
N PHE A 111 -7.41 14.47 -1.93
CA PHE A 111 -8.67 14.78 -2.59
C PHE A 111 -9.09 16.25 -2.48
N GLY A 112 -8.60 16.97 -1.46
CA GLY A 112 -8.75 18.42 -1.37
C GLY A 112 -7.91 19.19 -2.39
N LYS A 113 -7.15 18.50 -3.25
CA LYS A 113 -6.29 19.11 -4.29
C LYS A 113 -6.69 18.67 -5.69
N GLU A 114 -6.93 17.38 -5.89
CA GLU A 114 -7.26 16.80 -7.20
C GLU A 114 -8.17 15.58 -7.05
N ASP A 115 -9.03 15.33 -8.04
CA ASP A 115 -9.75 14.07 -8.19
C ASP A 115 -8.78 12.91 -8.45
N VAL A 116 -9.10 11.69 -7.98
CA VAL A 116 -8.25 10.50 -8.20
C VAL A 116 -9.11 9.36 -8.75
N ASP A 117 -8.57 8.63 -9.72
CA ASP A 117 -9.26 7.49 -10.35
C ASP A 117 -8.87 6.14 -9.69
N LEU A 118 -7.63 6.04 -9.19
CA LEU A 118 -7.13 4.89 -8.45
C LEU A 118 -6.32 5.31 -7.23
N LEU A 119 -6.73 4.87 -6.04
CA LEU A 119 -5.94 4.94 -4.82
C LEU A 119 -5.31 3.58 -4.49
N ILE A 120 -3.99 3.56 -4.34
CA ILE A 120 -3.25 2.43 -3.77
C ILE A 120 -2.86 2.81 -2.34
N VAL A 121 -3.30 2.04 -1.35
CA VAL A 121 -3.12 2.35 0.08
C VAL A 121 -2.44 1.23 0.86
N GLU A 122 -1.48 1.57 1.72
CA GLU A 122 -0.74 0.62 2.56
C GLU A 122 -0.40 1.19 3.94
N PHE A 123 -0.68 0.44 5.01
CA PHE A 123 -0.31 0.82 6.39
C PHE A 123 -0.09 -0.36 7.35
N ALA A 124 -0.19 -1.62 6.90
CA ALA A 124 -0.17 -2.77 7.82
C ALA A 124 1.11 -2.84 8.67
N VAL A 125 2.26 -2.57 8.05
CA VAL A 125 3.55 -2.53 8.75
C VAL A 125 3.60 -1.37 9.73
N ASN A 126 3.07 -0.21 9.36
CA ASN A 126 3.13 0.96 10.23
C ASN A 126 2.20 0.83 11.44
N ASP A 127 1.02 0.26 11.24
CA ASP A 127 0.08 -0.02 12.31
C ASP A 127 0.68 -1.02 13.32
N ASP A 128 1.38 -2.05 12.82
CA ASP A 128 2.04 -3.06 13.66
C ASP A 128 3.32 -2.55 14.33
N GLN A 129 4.22 -1.91 13.57
CA GLN A 129 5.58 -1.57 14.01
C GLN A 129 5.72 -0.15 14.57
N ASP A 130 5.18 0.85 13.86
CA ASP A 130 5.42 2.26 14.20
C ASP A 130 4.43 2.75 15.26
N ALA A 131 3.16 2.38 15.13
CA ALA A 131 2.11 2.77 16.06
C ALA A 131 1.82 1.72 17.13
N SER A 132 2.25 0.47 16.92
CA SER A 132 1.93 -0.67 17.80
C SER A 132 0.44 -0.75 18.14
N HIS A 133 -0.40 -0.50 17.13
CA HIS A 133 -1.84 -0.41 17.29
C HIS A 133 -2.44 -1.79 17.61
N PRO A 134 -3.39 -1.86 18.57
CA PRO A 134 -4.24 -3.03 18.67
C PRO A 134 -5.25 -3.06 17.52
N ALA A 135 -5.94 -4.20 17.36
CA ALA A 135 -6.84 -4.46 16.24
C ALA A 135 -7.90 -3.37 16.01
N ARG A 136 -8.36 -2.70 17.09
CA ARG A 136 -9.37 -1.64 17.02
C ARG A 136 -8.88 -0.45 16.22
N GLU A 137 -7.70 0.08 16.52
CA GLU A 137 -7.12 1.25 15.85
C GLU A 137 -6.75 0.92 14.40
N CYS A 138 -6.19 -0.28 14.14
CA CYS A 138 -5.94 -0.73 12.77
C CYS A 138 -7.23 -0.78 11.94
N LEU A 139 -8.32 -1.29 12.53
CA LEU A 139 -9.63 -1.37 11.88
C LEU A 139 -10.19 0.03 11.63
N ARG A 140 -10.26 0.89 12.66
CA ARG A 140 -10.84 2.24 12.56
C ARG A 140 -10.07 3.15 11.61
N GLY A 141 -8.74 3.05 11.59
CA GLY A 141 -7.88 3.82 10.69
C GLY A 141 -8.08 3.43 9.24
N MET A 142 -7.94 2.14 8.92
CA MET A 142 -8.14 1.68 7.54
C MET A 142 -9.59 1.86 7.08
N GLU A 143 -10.57 1.57 7.94
CA GLU A 143 -11.98 1.81 7.64
C GLU A 143 -12.26 3.29 7.39
N GLY A 144 -11.67 4.19 8.17
CA GLY A 144 -11.80 5.63 7.98
C GLY A 144 -11.35 6.07 6.60
N ILE A 145 -10.18 5.61 6.14
CA ILE A 145 -9.68 5.91 4.79
C ILE A 145 -10.65 5.40 3.72
N ILE A 146 -11.01 4.11 3.78
CA ILE A 146 -11.84 3.46 2.74
C ILE A 146 -13.22 4.10 2.67
N ARG A 147 -13.84 4.39 3.82
CA ARG A 147 -15.18 4.99 3.87
C ARG A 147 -15.18 6.43 3.38
N GLN A 148 -14.18 7.24 3.73
CA GLN A 148 -14.06 8.60 3.18
C GLN A 148 -13.97 8.58 1.66
N VAL A 149 -13.15 7.70 1.09
CA VAL A 149 -13.03 7.55 -0.38
C VAL A 149 -14.36 7.10 -0.99
N HIS A 150 -14.98 6.06 -0.45
CA HIS A 150 -16.24 5.55 -1.00
C HIS A 150 -17.42 6.54 -0.88
N ALA A 151 -17.47 7.33 0.20
CA ALA A 151 -18.55 8.28 0.44
C ALA A 151 -18.39 9.55 -0.39
N ASN A 152 -17.18 10.12 -0.41
CA ASN A 152 -16.93 11.46 -0.97
C ASN A 152 -16.37 11.41 -2.39
N HIS A 153 -15.68 10.31 -2.74
CA HIS A 153 -14.96 10.14 -4.01
C HIS A 153 -15.38 8.85 -4.73
N PRO A 154 -16.67 8.63 -5.03
CA PRO A 154 -17.20 7.34 -5.49
C PRO A 154 -16.69 6.86 -6.86
N LYS A 155 -15.99 7.73 -7.60
CA LYS A 155 -15.31 7.42 -8.87
C LYS A 155 -13.87 6.93 -8.67
N CYS A 156 -13.34 6.99 -7.45
CA CYS A 156 -12.01 6.49 -7.11
C CYS A 156 -12.13 5.01 -6.74
N ASP A 157 -11.46 4.14 -7.50
CA ASP A 157 -11.30 2.75 -7.08
C ASP A 157 -10.10 2.61 -6.14
N VAL A 158 -10.15 1.61 -5.25
CA VAL A 158 -9.12 1.41 -4.21
C VAL A 158 -8.52 0.02 -4.28
N VAL A 159 -7.19 -0.04 -4.16
CA VAL A 159 -6.40 -1.26 -3.95
C VAL A 159 -5.63 -1.12 -2.64
N MET A 160 -5.84 -2.04 -1.71
CA MET A 160 -5.15 -2.08 -0.43
C MET A 160 -3.99 -3.07 -0.47
N VAL A 161 -2.82 -2.68 0.05
CA VAL A 161 -1.60 -3.50 0.01
C VAL A 161 -1.10 -3.75 1.44
N GLN A 162 -0.77 -5.01 1.74
CA GLN A 162 -0.23 -5.42 3.03
C GLN A 162 1.25 -5.79 2.89
N TYR A 163 2.14 -4.89 3.32
CA TYR A 163 3.57 -5.16 3.43
C TYR A 163 3.91 -5.95 4.71
N VAL A 164 5.18 -6.31 4.86
CA VAL A 164 5.68 -7.21 5.91
C VAL A 164 6.89 -6.63 6.64
N ASN A 165 6.94 -6.87 7.94
CA ASN A 165 8.12 -6.67 8.80
C ASN A 165 8.58 -8.03 9.39
N PRO A 166 9.73 -8.13 10.07
CA PRO A 166 10.22 -9.39 10.62
C PRO A 166 9.26 -10.07 11.61
N GLY A 167 8.59 -9.31 12.48
CA GLY A 167 7.64 -9.86 13.45
C GLY A 167 6.40 -10.45 12.78
N MET A 168 5.87 -9.74 11.78
CA MET A 168 4.76 -10.21 10.95
C MET A 168 5.15 -11.44 10.14
N LEU A 169 6.36 -11.46 9.55
CA LEU A 169 6.89 -12.61 8.82
C LEU A 169 6.95 -13.83 9.73
N ALA A 170 7.50 -13.69 10.93
CA ALA A 170 7.61 -14.78 11.90
C ALA A 170 6.23 -15.34 12.31
N LYS A 171 5.22 -14.48 12.49
CA LYS A 171 3.83 -14.90 12.74
C LYS A 171 3.29 -15.72 11.55
N LEU A 172 3.40 -15.19 10.34
CA LEU A 172 2.90 -15.85 9.13
C LEU A 172 3.58 -17.20 8.89
N GLN A 173 4.88 -17.33 9.16
CA GLN A 173 5.60 -18.60 9.06
C GLN A 173 5.13 -19.66 10.06
N LYS A 174 4.50 -19.24 11.17
CA LYS A 174 3.84 -20.13 12.13
C LYS A 174 2.35 -20.37 11.82
N GLY A 175 1.85 -19.83 10.71
CA GLY A 175 0.43 -19.90 10.36
C GLY A 175 -0.46 -18.89 11.11
N GLU A 176 0.15 -17.92 11.80
CA GLU A 176 -0.57 -16.86 12.52
C GLU A 176 -0.73 -15.61 11.64
N VAL A 177 -1.90 -14.98 11.67
CA VAL A 177 -2.15 -13.74 10.92
C VAL A 177 -1.76 -12.52 11.77
N PRO A 178 -0.93 -11.60 11.27
CA PRO A 178 -0.61 -10.36 11.98
C PRO A 178 -1.86 -9.51 12.27
N THR A 179 -1.87 -8.85 13.43
CA THR A 179 -3.03 -8.08 13.93
C THR A 179 -3.50 -7.03 12.94
N SER A 180 -2.58 -6.23 12.39
CA SER A 180 -2.90 -5.18 11.41
C SER A 180 -3.46 -5.75 10.11
N ILE A 181 -2.87 -6.84 9.58
CA ILE A 181 -3.39 -7.53 8.39
C ILE A 181 -4.80 -8.06 8.63
N ALA A 182 -5.04 -8.74 9.76
CA ALA A 182 -6.37 -9.27 10.09
C ALA A 182 -7.43 -8.16 10.14
N ALA A 183 -7.10 -7.02 10.77
CA ALA A 183 -7.99 -5.86 10.84
C ALA A 183 -8.26 -5.25 9.46
N HIS A 184 -7.21 -5.00 8.67
CA HIS A 184 -7.35 -4.43 7.34
C HIS A 184 -8.12 -5.37 6.39
N GLU A 185 -7.85 -6.67 6.39
CA GLU A 185 -8.59 -7.64 5.57
C GLU A 185 -10.08 -7.70 5.93
N LYS A 186 -10.44 -7.48 7.21
CA LYS A 186 -11.84 -7.34 7.63
C LYS A 186 -12.48 -6.11 6.98
N VAL A 187 -11.78 -4.98 6.95
CA VAL A 187 -12.22 -3.74 6.26
C VAL A 187 -12.40 -3.99 4.77
N ALA A 188 -11.40 -4.56 4.08
CA ALA A 188 -11.54 -4.82 2.64
C ALA A 188 -12.64 -5.81 2.32
N LYS A 189 -12.84 -6.84 3.14
CA LYS A 189 -13.95 -7.78 3.01
C LYS A 189 -15.29 -7.08 3.09
N HIS A 190 -15.49 -6.25 4.10
CA HIS A 190 -16.74 -5.56 4.34
C HIS A 190 -17.07 -4.53 3.25
N HIS A 191 -16.08 -3.75 2.82
CA HIS A 191 -16.26 -2.64 1.87
C HIS A 191 -16.01 -3.03 0.40
N GLY A 192 -15.78 -4.31 0.10
CA GLY A 192 -15.55 -4.79 -1.27
C GLY A 192 -14.30 -4.18 -1.92
N VAL A 193 -13.20 -4.09 -1.18
CA VAL A 193 -11.93 -3.54 -1.67
C VAL A 193 -11.00 -4.68 -2.09
N ILE A 194 -10.29 -4.50 -3.21
CA ILE A 194 -9.23 -5.42 -3.60
C ILE A 194 -8.12 -5.33 -2.57
N SER A 195 -7.64 -6.46 -2.06
CA SER A 195 -6.45 -6.48 -1.21
C SER A 195 -5.37 -7.41 -1.72
N VAL A 196 -4.13 -6.95 -1.55
CA VAL A 196 -2.90 -7.60 -2.01
C VAL A 196 -2.05 -7.92 -0.78
N ASN A 197 -1.98 -9.21 -0.42
CA ASN A 197 -1.26 -9.65 0.77
C ASN A 197 0.20 -10.03 0.44
N VAL A 198 1.03 -9.01 0.21
CA VAL A 198 2.47 -9.18 -0.07
C VAL A 198 3.16 -9.91 1.09
N ALA A 199 2.72 -9.68 2.33
CA ALA A 199 3.27 -10.35 3.50
C ALA A 199 3.12 -11.88 3.45
N ALA A 200 1.93 -12.37 3.14
CA ALA A 200 1.68 -13.80 3.01
C ALA A 200 2.44 -14.42 1.82
N GLU A 201 2.58 -13.69 0.71
CA GLU A 201 3.40 -14.12 -0.43
C GLU A 201 4.87 -14.27 -0.04
N VAL A 202 5.45 -13.30 0.68
CA VAL A 202 6.84 -13.36 1.15
C VAL A 202 7.04 -14.51 2.12
N ALA A 203 6.11 -14.75 3.04
CA ALA A 203 6.18 -15.89 3.97
C ALA A 203 6.12 -17.23 3.22
N ALA A 204 5.18 -17.37 2.29
CA ALA A 204 5.02 -18.58 1.48
C ALA A 204 6.25 -18.83 0.59
N ALA A 205 6.79 -17.78 -0.03
CA ALA A 205 7.98 -17.85 -0.85
C ALA A 205 9.22 -18.27 -0.06
N ALA A 206 9.39 -17.71 1.14
CA ALA A 206 10.49 -18.08 2.03
C ALA A 206 10.39 -19.54 2.47
N ASN A 207 9.20 -20.00 2.87
CA ASN A 207 8.97 -21.40 3.27
C ASN A 207 9.19 -22.38 2.10
N ALA A 208 8.75 -22.01 0.90
CA ALA A 208 8.94 -22.78 -0.33
C ALA A 208 10.33 -22.60 -0.96
N LYS A 209 11.23 -21.80 -0.35
CA LYS A 209 12.58 -21.48 -0.84
C LYS A 209 12.60 -20.88 -2.27
N ARG A 210 11.54 -20.17 -2.68
CA ARG A 210 11.50 -19.44 -3.97
C ARG A 210 12.39 -18.20 -3.96
N TYR A 211 12.46 -17.53 -2.82
CA TYR A 211 13.43 -16.49 -2.49
C TYR A 211 13.49 -16.33 -0.97
N THR A 212 14.52 -15.68 -0.46
CA THR A 212 14.72 -15.47 0.99
C THR A 212 14.28 -14.07 1.43
N TRP A 213 14.15 -13.87 2.75
CA TRP A 213 13.97 -12.54 3.33
C TRP A 213 15.08 -11.55 2.94
N LYS A 214 16.32 -12.06 2.82
CA LYS A 214 17.47 -11.26 2.38
C LYS A 214 17.29 -10.79 0.94
N ASP A 215 16.82 -11.66 0.05
CA ASP A 215 16.54 -11.30 -1.35
C ASP A 215 15.41 -10.26 -1.44
N TYR A 216 14.36 -10.42 -0.62
CA TYR A 216 13.29 -9.43 -0.49
C TYR A 216 13.80 -8.04 -0.05
N GLY A 217 14.82 -8.02 0.81
CA GLY A 217 15.57 -6.80 1.19
C GLY A 217 15.10 -6.13 2.48
N GLY A 218 14.12 -6.68 3.17
CA GLY A 218 13.68 -6.20 4.50
C GLY A 218 12.31 -5.50 4.51
N THR A 219 11.98 -4.88 5.65
CA THR A 219 10.74 -4.11 5.83
C THR A 219 10.60 -2.99 4.80
N HIS A 220 11.70 -2.27 4.54
CA HIS A 220 11.84 -1.42 3.37
C HIS A 220 12.42 -2.29 2.25
N PRO A 221 11.60 -2.77 1.30
CA PRO A 221 12.04 -3.81 0.38
C PRO A 221 13.21 -3.31 -0.47
N GLY A 222 14.09 -4.24 -0.87
CA GLY A 222 15.08 -3.99 -1.91
C GLY A 222 14.42 -3.88 -3.29
N GLN A 223 15.22 -3.68 -4.33
CA GLN A 223 14.71 -3.63 -5.70
C GLN A 223 13.90 -4.89 -6.06
N PHE A 224 14.39 -6.07 -5.66
CA PHE A 224 13.69 -7.34 -5.84
C PHE A 224 12.37 -7.38 -5.09
N GLY A 225 12.34 -7.04 -3.79
CA GLY A 225 11.10 -7.06 -3.01
C GLY A 225 10.06 -6.04 -3.52
N TYR A 226 10.48 -4.87 -3.97
CA TYR A 226 9.58 -3.93 -4.64
C TYR A 226 9.05 -4.47 -5.97
N ARG A 227 9.86 -5.21 -6.74
CA ARG A 227 9.39 -5.89 -7.95
C ARG A 227 8.30 -6.92 -7.62
N VAL A 228 8.52 -7.77 -6.61
CA VAL A 228 7.52 -8.74 -6.14
C VAL A 228 6.21 -8.04 -5.78
N ALA A 229 6.27 -7.04 -4.90
CA ALA A 229 5.08 -6.30 -4.48
C ALA A 229 4.36 -5.62 -5.64
N SER A 230 5.11 -5.00 -6.56
CA SER A 230 4.55 -4.31 -7.72
C SER A 230 3.88 -5.29 -8.68
N ASN A 231 4.47 -6.45 -8.93
CA ASN A 231 3.88 -7.49 -9.78
C ASN A 231 2.58 -8.01 -9.18
N MET A 232 2.50 -8.18 -7.84
CA MET A 232 1.25 -8.54 -7.18
C MET A 232 0.17 -7.45 -7.31
N ILE A 233 0.54 -6.17 -7.14
CA ILE A 233 -0.39 -5.05 -7.32
C ILE A 233 -0.89 -5.01 -8.77
N ILE A 234 0.01 -5.19 -9.75
CA ILE A 234 -0.31 -5.24 -11.17
C ILE A 234 -1.30 -6.39 -11.46
N ALA A 235 -0.98 -7.61 -11.03
CA ALA A 235 -1.87 -8.77 -11.22
C ALA A 235 -3.25 -8.55 -10.60
N ALA A 236 -3.32 -7.90 -9.44
CA ALA A 236 -4.58 -7.55 -8.79
C ALA A 236 -5.38 -6.50 -9.58
N ILE A 237 -4.72 -5.47 -10.10
CA ILE A 237 -5.34 -4.46 -10.96
C ILE A 237 -5.85 -5.10 -12.25
N GLU A 238 -5.04 -5.90 -12.93
CA GLU A 238 -5.44 -6.60 -14.16
C GLU A 238 -6.67 -7.48 -13.94
N THR A 239 -6.67 -8.27 -12.87
CA THR A 239 -7.79 -9.14 -12.53
C THR A 239 -9.04 -8.33 -12.16
N GLY A 240 -8.86 -7.21 -11.45
CA GLY A 240 -9.93 -6.27 -11.13
C GLY A 240 -10.56 -5.61 -12.38
N LEU A 241 -9.74 -5.24 -13.37
CA LEU A 241 -10.20 -4.66 -14.65
C LEU A 241 -10.91 -5.70 -15.55
N ALA A 242 -10.50 -6.97 -15.47
CA ALA A 242 -11.13 -8.07 -16.21
C ALA A 242 -12.50 -8.46 -15.64
N LYS A 243 -12.76 -8.18 -14.36
CA LYS A 243 -14.04 -8.51 -13.71
C LYS A 243 -15.19 -7.71 -14.32
N LYS A 244 -16.24 -8.40 -14.78
CA LYS A 244 -17.48 -7.78 -15.26
C LYS A 244 -18.35 -7.37 -14.07
N ASP A 245 -18.01 -6.24 -13.46
CA ASP A 245 -18.74 -5.68 -12.32
C ASP A 245 -19.18 -4.25 -12.65
N ASN A 246 -20.38 -4.12 -13.22
CA ASN A 246 -20.93 -2.82 -13.62
C ASN A 246 -21.84 -2.22 -12.54
N LYS A 247 -21.88 -2.81 -11.34
CA LYS A 247 -22.78 -2.34 -10.29
C LYS A 247 -22.17 -1.12 -9.61
N PRO A 248 -22.92 -0.02 -9.47
CA PRO A 248 -22.48 1.10 -8.65
C PRO A 248 -22.14 0.63 -7.24
N ARG A 249 -20.98 1.05 -6.72
CA ARG A 249 -20.54 0.74 -5.37
C ARG A 249 -21.53 1.36 -4.38
N LYS A 250 -22.11 0.54 -3.50
CA LYS A 250 -22.93 1.02 -2.38
C LYS A 250 -22.03 1.30 -1.17
N LEU A 251 -22.20 2.45 -0.54
CA LEU A 251 -21.56 2.75 0.73
C LEU A 251 -22.13 1.81 1.80
N GLN A 252 -21.26 1.03 2.43
CA GLN A 252 -21.64 0.11 3.51
C GLN A 252 -21.78 0.87 4.83
N ALA A 253 -22.40 0.27 5.85
CA ALA A 253 -22.31 0.80 7.22
C ALA A 253 -20.88 0.61 7.77
N PRO A 254 -20.42 1.43 8.74
CA PRO A 254 -19.14 1.19 9.39
C PRO A 254 -19.15 -0.13 10.18
N LEU A 255 -18.01 -0.82 10.21
CA LEU A 255 -17.74 -2.00 11.04
C LEU A 255 -17.64 -1.63 12.52
N ASP A 256 -17.19 -0.41 12.82
CA ASP A 256 -17.10 0.16 14.15
C ASP A 256 -17.68 1.59 14.16
N ALA A 257 -18.59 1.88 15.08
CA ALA A 257 -19.23 3.20 15.17
C ALA A 257 -18.25 4.36 15.44
N GLY A 258 -17.06 4.05 15.97
CA GLY A 258 -15.95 5.00 16.14
C GLY A 258 -14.93 4.98 15.00
N SER A 259 -15.31 4.48 13.81
CA SER A 259 -14.53 4.62 12.58
C SER A 259 -14.03 6.05 12.38
N TYR A 260 -12.83 6.22 11.83
CA TYR A 260 -12.25 7.54 11.54
C TYR A 260 -12.71 8.08 10.18
N ASP A 261 -13.94 7.78 9.78
CA ASP A 261 -14.51 8.18 8.47
C ASP A 261 -14.94 9.65 8.42
N GLN A 262 -14.90 10.34 9.57
CA GLN A 262 -15.00 11.79 9.70
C GLN A 262 -13.66 12.40 10.19
N GLY A 263 -12.58 11.62 10.16
CA GLY A 263 -11.26 12.07 10.58
C GLY A 263 -10.69 13.09 9.60
N GLY A 264 -10.11 14.18 10.12
CA GLY A 264 -9.54 15.25 9.32
C GLY A 264 -8.69 16.18 10.15
N PHE A 265 -7.74 16.88 9.51
CA PHE A 265 -7.07 18.00 10.14
C PHE A 265 -7.96 19.25 10.10
N VAL A 266 -8.00 19.97 11.23
CA VAL A 266 -8.67 21.26 11.35
C VAL A 266 -7.63 22.38 11.22
N ALA A 267 -8.01 23.50 10.61
CA ALA A 267 -7.11 24.63 10.48
C ALA A 267 -6.73 25.18 11.87
N LEU A 268 -5.46 25.53 12.07
CA LEU A 268 -4.97 26.02 13.37
C LEU A 268 -5.75 27.24 13.89
N LYS A 269 -6.23 28.11 12.97
CA LYS A 269 -7.05 29.28 13.28
C LYS A 269 -8.44 28.95 13.84
N GLU A 270 -8.91 27.71 13.65
CA GLU A 270 -10.21 27.23 14.11
C GLU A 270 -10.09 26.50 15.47
N ALA A 271 -8.87 26.26 15.95
CA ALA A 271 -8.65 25.60 17.22
C ALA A 271 -9.13 26.48 18.39
N LYS A 272 -9.96 25.91 19.27
CA LYS A 272 -10.33 26.50 20.55
C LYS A 272 -9.36 25.99 21.61
N LEU A 273 -8.51 26.87 22.12
CA LEU A 273 -7.44 26.52 23.06
C LEU A 273 -7.92 26.75 24.49
N SER A 274 -7.58 25.84 25.39
CA SER A 274 -7.65 26.10 26.83
C SER A 274 -6.53 27.06 27.20
N ASP A 275 -6.85 28.27 27.66
CA ASP A 275 -5.82 29.30 27.88
C ASP A 275 -4.77 28.89 28.93
N LYS A 276 -3.52 29.30 28.63
CA LYS A 276 -2.24 29.16 29.36
C LYS A 276 -1.44 27.87 29.10
N GLY A 277 -0.90 27.72 27.89
CA GLY A 277 0.17 26.76 27.62
C GLY A 277 0.44 26.47 26.14
N TRP A 278 -0.57 26.66 25.29
CA TRP A 278 -0.45 26.42 23.86
C TRP A 278 0.36 27.50 23.14
N ARG A 279 1.32 27.06 22.33
CA ARG A 279 2.15 27.90 21.47
C ARG A 279 2.09 27.35 20.05
N LEU A 280 1.92 28.24 19.08
CA LEU A 280 2.06 27.87 17.67
C LEU A 280 3.53 27.89 17.28
N GLY A 281 4.00 26.84 16.62
CA GLY A 281 5.24 26.89 15.86
C GLY A 281 5.74 25.53 15.37
N ARG A 282 6.91 25.51 14.71
CA ARG A 282 7.61 24.30 14.24
C ARG A 282 8.20 23.42 15.34
N VAL A 283 8.10 22.10 15.24
CA VAL A 283 8.83 21.22 16.15
C VAL A 283 10.24 20.98 15.61
N GLY A 284 11.25 21.07 16.47
CA GLY A 284 12.64 20.77 16.16
C GLY A 284 13.27 19.85 17.19
N ARG A 285 14.50 19.39 16.92
CA ARG A 285 15.25 18.45 17.78
C ARG A 285 15.45 18.99 19.21
N GLU A 286 15.56 20.31 19.35
CA GLU A 286 15.70 21.00 20.63
C GLU A 286 14.51 20.78 21.58
N LEU A 287 13.33 20.46 21.04
CA LEU A 287 12.12 20.18 21.82
C LEU A 287 11.97 18.70 22.19
N LEU A 288 12.84 17.82 21.68
CA LEU A 288 12.72 16.37 21.82
C LEU A 288 14.00 15.77 22.41
N PRO A 289 14.37 16.10 23.67
CA PRO A 289 15.67 15.72 24.25
C PRO A 289 15.92 14.21 24.23
N LEU A 290 14.88 13.40 24.44
CA LEU A 290 14.92 11.94 24.52
C LEU A 290 14.63 11.24 23.18
N GLY A 291 14.44 11.98 22.09
CA GLY A 291 14.00 11.41 20.82
C GLY A 291 14.56 12.12 19.60
N GLY A 292 13.91 11.90 18.47
CA GLY A 292 14.23 12.54 17.20
C GLY A 292 12.97 12.89 16.43
N ILE A 293 13.13 13.79 15.48
CA ILE A 293 12.09 14.17 14.52
C ILE A 293 12.67 13.96 13.12
N ARG A 294 11.84 13.48 12.19
CA ARG A 294 12.25 13.45 10.78
C ARG A 294 12.15 14.87 10.22
N GLY A 295 13.15 15.32 9.45
CA GLY A 295 13.19 16.67 8.88
C GLY A 295 11.92 17.08 8.13
N GLN A 296 11.23 16.13 7.48
CA GLN A 296 9.94 16.38 6.83
C GLN A 296 8.88 16.98 7.78
N TYR A 297 8.94 16.66 9.08
CA TYR A 297 7.99 17.17 10.08
C TYR A 297 8.36 18.55 10.63
N GLU A 298 9.63 18.96 10.51
CA GLU A 298 10.11 20.26 11.04
C GLU A 298 9.50 21.44 10.29
N SER A 299 9.00 21.21 9.07
CA SER A 299 8.34 22.22 8.25
C SER A 299 6.93 22.59 8.75
N TYR A 300 6.25 21.69 9.47
CA TYR A 300 4.85 21.92 9.89
C TYR A 300 4.76 22.93 11.03
N GLN A 301 3.80 23.83 10.92
CA GLN A 301 3.33 24.65 12.03
C GLN A 301 2.39 23.79 12.89
N LEU A 302 2.71 23.63 14.17
CA LEU A 302 1.97 22.77 15.09
C LEU A 302 1.58 23.55 16.34
N LEU A 303 0.42 23.22 16.91
CA LEU A 303 0.08 23.62 18.28
C LEU A 303 0.88 22.74 19.25
N ARG A 304 1.61 23.38 20.16
CA ARG A 304 2.48 22.72 21.14
C ARG A 304 2.11 23.18 22.54
N GLY A 305 2.07 22.27 23.50
CA GLY A 305 1.92 22.57 24.91
C GLY A 305 3.06 21.95 25.72
N ASP A 306 3.41 22.57 26.85
CA ASP A 306 4.25 21.97 27.89
C ASP A 306 3.45 21.08 28.85
N LYS A 307 2.12 21.11 28.74
CA LYS A 307 1.18 20.24 29.43
C LYS A 307 0.23 19.60 28.41
N PRO A 308 -0.21 18.35 28.65
CA PRO A 308 -1.34 17.78 27.93
C PRO A 308 -2.57 18.70 28.06
N GLY A 309 -3.30 18.86 26.95
CA GLY A 309 -4.59 19.56 26.93
C GLY A 309 -5.75 18.70 27.39
#